data_AF-A0A7W3T3I6-F1
#
_entry.id   AF-A0A7W3T3I6-F1
#
_cell.length_a   1.000
_cell.length_b   1.000
_cell.length_c   1.000
_cell.angle_alpha   90.00
_cell.angle_beta   90.00
_cell.angle_gamma   90.00
#
_symmetry.space_group_name_H-M   'P 1'
#
loop_
_entity.id
_entity.type
_entity.pdbx_description
1 polymer ?
#
loop_
_entity_poly.entity_id
_entity_poly.type
_entity_poly.pdbx_seq_one_letter_code
_entity_poly.pdbx_strand_id
1 'polypeptide(L)'
;MRPIRWRRTVSPTPPTGEQIPVLPGRGSESSRRRAHPPRPVLPGGSVGGIRARRLAILPGVAPAPDPSLSKGPPVTPWPTSWPELRAATLVHEDEAILALNKPAGISVTGERHDTDLVEMAAEHGERLFPVHRIDKVTSGLVLLARELRFHGDLTRQFNRRTVEKDYLVITRSTGLPESGTIDLPLTTGRKNRVRVAGPREGITRGGEDGRTWSLGPGEGATGGS
;
A
#
# COMPACT_ATOMS: atom_id res chain seq x y z
N MET A 1 18.40 -5.88 2.30
CA MET A 1 17.00 -5.42 2.46
C MET A 1 17.02 -4.25 3.43
N ARG A 2 16.07 -3.30 3.41
CA ARG A 2 16.03 -2.27 4.47
C ARG A 2 15.32 -2.85 5.69
N PRO A 3 15.77 -2.56 6.92
CA PRO A 3 15.06 -2.96 8.13
C PRO A 3 13.63 -2.40 8.14
N ILE A 4 12.69 -3.17 8.70
CA ILE A 4 11.33 -2.71 8.97
C ILE A 4 11.36 -1.89 10.25
N ARG A 5 10.81 -0.68 10.23
CA ARG A 5 10.66 0.16 11.43
C ARG A 5 9.18 0.29 11.75
N TRP A 6 8.84 0.34 13.04
CA TRP A 6 7.48 0.64 13.49
C TRP A 6 7.47 1.59 14.67
N ARG A 7 6.32 2.21 14.84
CA ARG A 7 5.91 2.92 16.05
C ARG A 7 4.50 2.47 16.41
N ARG A 8 4.25 2.22 17.69
CA ARG A 8 2.92 2.01 18.25
C ARG A 8 2.16 3.32 18.18
N THR A 9 0.98 3.28 17.59
CA THR A 9 0.00 4.34 17.71
C THR A 9 -1.06 3.91 18.71
N VAL A 10 -1.41 4.78 19.65
CA VAL A 10 -2.66 4.68 20.40
C VAL A 10 -3.68 5.50 19.61
N SER A 11 -4.83 4.92 19.27
CA SER A 11 -5.91 5.73 18.69
C SER A 11 -6.26 6.81 19.70
N PRO A 12 -6.30 8.11 19.33
CA PRO A 12 -6.95 9.09 20.17
C PRO A 12 -8.41 8.64 20.31
N THR A 13 -8.89 8.50 21.55
CA THR A 13 -10.32 8.41 21.81
C THR A 13 -10.96 9.66 21.17
N PRO A 14 -11.88 9.54 20.20
CA PRO A 14 -12.52 10.71 19.65
C PRO A 14 -13.26 11.43 20.79
N PRO A 15 -13.14 12.76 20.94
CA PRO A 15 -13.96 13.48 21.89
C PRO A 15 -15.43 13.23 21.55
N THR A 16 -16.19 12.78 22.54
CA THR A 16 -17.64 12.58 22.40
C THR A 16 -18.28 13.91 22.03
N GLY A 17 -18.85 14.01 20.83
CA GLY A 17 -19.91 15.00 20.57
C GLY A 17 -19.65 16.14 19.58
N GLU A 18 -18.72 16.07 18.64
CA GLU A 18 -18.63 17.09 17.58
C GLU A 18 -18.79 16.47 16.17
N GLN A 19 -19.92 16.77 15.53
CA GLN A 19 -20.20 16.38 14.15
C GLN A 19 -19.23 17.11 13.21
N ILE A 20 -18.48 16.37 12.40
CA ILE A 20 -17.68 16.94 11.31
C ILE A 20 -18.65 17.44 10.23
N PRO A 21 -18.66 18.73 9.86
CA PRO A 21 -19.61 19.26 8.89
C PRO A 21 -19.33 18.68 7.50
N VAL A 22 -20.32 18.01 6.93
CA VAL A 22 -20.34 17.59 5.53
C VAL A 22 -20.49 18.83 4.67
N LEU A 23 -19.45 19.16 3.89
CA LEU A 23 -19.53 20.25 2.90
C LEU A 23 -20.49 19.84 1.77
N PRO A 24 -21.42 20.73 1.34
CA PRO A 24 -22.37 20.40 0.29
C PRO A 24 -21.66 20.24 -1.07
N GLY A 25 -21.99 19.15 -1.76
CA GLY A 25 -21.51 18.86 -3.11
C GLY A 25 -21.89 19.96 -4.09
N ARG A 26 -20.92 20.46 -4.86
CA ARG A 26 -21.20 21.36 -5.98
C ARG A 26 -21.72 20.55 -7.15
N GLY A 27 -22.90 20.93 -7.59
CA GLY A 27 -23.65 20.33 -8.68
C GLY A 27 -22.99 20.45 -10.05
N SER A 28 -23.52 19.63 -10.93
CA SER A 28 -23.31 19.61 -12.37
C SER A 28 -23.69 20.94 -13.03
N GLU A 29 -22.85 21.45 -13.93
CA GLU A 29 -23.34 22.29 -15.01
C GLU A 29 -22.57 22.05 -16.31
N SER A 30 -23.33 22.03 -17.39
CA SER A 30 -23.05 21.48 -18.71
C SER A 30 -22.32 22.44 -19.66
N SER A 31 -21.45 21.86 -20.50
CA SER A 31 -21.19 22.14 -21.92
C SER A 31 -20.96 23.58 -22.41
N ARG A 32 -19.78 23.82 -23.01
CA ARG A 32 -19.61 24.63 -24.25
C ARG A 32 -18.27 24.32 -24.94
N ARG A 33 -18.29 24.41 -26.28
CA ARG A 33 -17.26 23.97 -27.25
C ARG A 33 -16.09 24.96 -27.45
N ARG A 34 -15.01 24.42 -28.05
CA ARG A 34 -13.83 25.04 -28.74
C ARG A 34 -12.79 25.68 -27.78
N ALA A 35 -11.47 25.56 -27.95
CA ALA A 35 -10.60 25.45 -29.13
C ALA A 35 -9.28 24.70 -28.80
N HIS A 36 -8.56 24.23 -29.83
CA HIS A 36 -7.27 23.53 -29.74
C HIS A 36 -6.11 24.54 -29.61
N PRO A 37 -5.25 24.49 -28.58
CA PRO A 37 -3.99 25.23 -28.56
C PRO A 37 -2.85 24.44 -29.22
N PRO A 38 -1.82 25.10 -29.77
CA PRO A 38 -0.77 24.45 -30.55
C PRO A 38 0.17 23.60 -29.69
N ARG A 39 0.69 22.52 -30.27
CA ARG A 39 1.74 21.65 -29.72
C ARG A 39 3.01 22.45 -29.39
N PRO A 40 3.55 22.38 -28.16
CA PRO A 40 4.94 22.74 -27.91
C PRO A 40 5.87 21.56 -28.22
N VAL A 41 6.93 21.87 -28.96
CA VAL A 41 8.10 21.02 -29.22
C VAL A 41 8.91 20.88 -27.92
N LEU A 42 9.31 19.66 -27.57
CA LEU A 42 10.18 19.36 -26.43
C LEU A 42 11.64 19.76 -26.72
N PRO A 43 12.38 20.24 -25.70
CA PRO A 43 13.75 19.77 -25.51
C PRO A 43 13.89 19.08 -24.14
N GLY A 44 14.78 18.09 -24.10
CA GLY A 44 14.96 17.13 -23.02
C GLY A 44 14.93 17.73 -21.61
N GLY A 45 13.98 17.25 -20.81
CA GLY A 45 13.89 17.51 -19.38
C GLY A 45 13.97 16.19 -18.64
N SER A 46 14.96 16.06 -17.76
CA SER A 46 15.01 15.04 -16.73
C SER A 46 13.66 15.00 -16.01
N VAL A 47 13.02 13.82 -15.96
CA VAL A 47 11.76 13.63 -15.22
C VAL A 47 12.08 13.92 -13.75
N GLY A 48 11.76 15.13 -13.33
CA GLY A 48 11.87 15.59 -11.95
C GLY A 48 11.14 14.59 -11.06
N GLY A 49 11.83 14.12 -10.03
CA GLY A 49 11.29 13.14 -9.09
C GLY A 49 9.88 13.52 -8.66
N ILE A 50 9.01 12.53 -8.56
CA ILE A 50 7.65 12.71 -8.07
C ILE A 50 7.77 13.33 -6.67
N ARG A 51 7.57 14.64 -6.58
CA ARG A 51 7.26 15.30 -5.31
C ARG A 51 5.82 14.92 -5.01
N ALA A 52 5.63 13.67 -4.59
CA ALA A 52 4.42 13.27 -3.89
C ALA A 52 4.45 14.09 -2.61
N ARG A 53 3.79 15.25 -2.68
CA ARG A 53 3.36 16.01 -1.50
C ARG A 53 2.72 14.94 -0.63
N ARG A 54 3.28 14.70 0.56
CA ARG A 54 2.84 13.68 1.51
C ARG A 54 1.33 13.52 1.37
N LEU A 55 0.90 12.47 0.67
CA LEU A 55 -0.51 12.17 0.56
C LEU A 55 -0.84 11.53 1.91
N ALA A 56 -1.02 12.41 2.90
CA ALA A 56 -1.57 12.02 4.17
C ALA A 56 -3.00 11.62 3.87
N ILE A 57 -3.18 10.32 3.58
CA ILE A 57 -4.43 9.68 3.92
C ILE A 57 -4.49 9.86 5.44
N LEU A 58 -5.24 10.88 5.88
CA LEU A 58 -5.65 10.96 7.27
C LEU A 58 -6.17 9.56 7.59
N PRO A 59 -5.70 8.90 8.67
CA PRO A 59 -6.29 7.64 9.05
C PRO A 59 -7.78 7.93 9.20
N GLY A 60 -8.59 7.42 8.28
CA GLY A 60 -9.99 7.23 8.55
C GLY A 60 -9.97 6.43 9.84
N VAL A 61 -10.41 7.06 10.93
CA VAL A 61 -10.51 6.41 12.22
C VAL A 61 -11.41 5.21 11.97
N ALA A 62 -10.82 4.02 11.89
CA ALA A 62 -11.60 2.82 12.11
C ALA A 62 -12.15 3.01 13.53
N PRO A 63 -13.48 3.08 13.73
CA PRO A 63 -14.03 3.16 15.06
C PRO A 63 -13.42 2.03 15.89
N ALA A 64 -13.11 2.30 17.15
CA ALA A 64 -12.60 1.28 18.06
C ALA A 64 -13.51 0.03 17.92
N PRO A 65 -12.96 -1.17 17.74
CA PRO A 65 -13.77 -2.35 17.60
C PRO A 65 -14.66 -2.47 18.84
N ASP A 66 -15.98 -2.43 18.64
CA ASP A 66 -16.94 -2.61 19.72
C ASP A 66 -16.72 -4.00 20.33
N PRO A 67 -16.31 -4.09 21.61
CA PRO A 67 -16.01 -5.38 22.25
C PRO A 67 -17.25 -6.27 22.41
N SER A 68 -18.47 -5.77 22.16
CA SER A 68 -19.70 -6.56 22.15
C SER A 68 -19.97 -7.30 20.83
N LEU A 69 -19.25 -6.95 19.75
CA LEU A 69 -19.35 -7.61 18.45
C LEU A 69 -18.49 -8.88 18.42
N SER A 70 -19.02 -9.99 18.95
CA SER A 70 -18.39 -11.32 18.85
C SER A 70 -18.11 -11.76 17.40
N LYS A 71 -18.76 -11.11 16.43
CA LYS A 71 -18.43 -11.08 15.01
C LYS A 71 -18.50 -9.61 14.60
N GLY A 72 -17.43 -9.08 14.02
CA GLY A 72 -17.43 -7.70 13.49
C GLY A 72 -18.62 -7.46 12.55
N PRO A 73 -18.95 -6.18 12.25
CA PRO A 73 -20.06 -5.88 11.34
C PRO A 73 -19.89 -6.71 10.05
N PRO A 74 -20.98 -7.22 9.45
CA PRO A 74 -20.88 -7.97 8.20
C PRO A 74 -20.10 -7.11 7.20
N VAL A 75 -18.93 -7.59 6.81
CA VAL A 75 -18.11 -6.91 5.80
C VAL A 75 -18.96 -6.96 4.54
N THR A 76 -19.54 -5.83 4.15
CA THR A 76 -20.22 -5.75 2.85
C THR A 76 -19.20 -6.19 1.81
N PRO A 77 -19.50 -7.21 0.99
CA PRO A 77 -18.56 -7.64 -0.03
C PRO A 77 -18.23 -6.43 -0.91
N TRP A 78 -16.95 -6.27 -1.22
CA TRP A 78 -16.50 -5.19 -2.10
C TRP A 78 -17.19 -5.30 -3.45
N PRO A 79 -17.43 -4.18 -4.14
CA PRO A 79 -17.97 -4.21 -5.48
C PRO A 79 -17.14 -5.14 -6.37
N THR A 80 -17.82 -6.01 -7.11
CA THR A 80 -17.20 -6.96 -8.05
C THR A 80 -17.10 -6.39 -9.46
N SER A 81 -17.65 -5.19 -9.71
CA SER A 81 -17.51 -4.47 -10.97
C SER A 81 -16.39 -3.43 -10.90
N TRP A 82 -15.67 -3.24 -12.01
CA TRP A 82 -14.62 -2.21 -12.09
C TRP A 82 -15.14 -0.79 -11.84
N PRO A 83 -16.26 -0.33 -12.45
CA PRO A 83 -16.69 1.06 -12.29
C PRO A 83 -17.01 1.42 -10.83
N GLU A 84 -17.72 0.52 -10.13
CA GLU A 84 -18.08 0.72 -8.72
C GLU A 84 -16.84 0.64 -7.82
N LEU A 85 -15.96 -0.35 -8.04
CA LEU A 85 -14.73 -0.46 -7.27
C LEU A 85 -13.85 0.78 -7.47
N ARG A 86 -13.63 1.20 -8.71
CA ARG A 86 -12.83 2.38 -9.05
C ARG A 86 -13.39 3.62 -8.37
N ALA A 87 -14.70 3.86 -8.46
CA ALA A 87 -15.35 5.00 -7.82
C ALA A 87 -15.22 4.98 -6.29
N ALA A 88 -15.38 3.81 -5.66
CA ALA A 88 -15.32 3.66 -4.19
C ALA A 88 -13.89 3.73 -3.63
N THR A 89 -12.88 3.42 -4.44
CA THR A 89 -11.49 3.26 -3.97
C THR A 89 -10.54 4.31 -4.53
N LEU A 90 -10.99 5.18 -5.43
CA LEU A 90 -10.16 6.24 -6.01
C LEU A 90 -9.62 7.17 -4.93
N VAL A 91 -8.29 7.26 -4.86
CA VAL A 91 -7.59 8.21 -3.99
C VAL A 91 -7.03 9.37 -4.80
N HIS A 92 -6.44 9.09 -5.97
CA HIS A 92 -5.85 10.10 -6.84
C HIS A 92 -5.78 9.61 -8.29
N GLU A 93 -5.94 10.53 -9.24
CA GLU A 93 -5.79 10.26 -10.67
C GLU A 93 -5.17 11.47 -11.36
N ASP A 94 -4.11 11.24 -12.14
CA ASP A 94 -3.50 12.23 -13.03
C ASP A 94 -3.12 11.59 -14.38
N GLU A 95 -2.31 12.27 -15.20
CA GLU A 95 -1.86 11.73 -16.49
C GLU A 95 -1.04 10.43 -16.32
N ALA A 96 -0.22 10.35 -15.28
CA ALA A 96 0.75 9.28 -15.11
C ALA A 96 0.18 8.09 -14.30
N ILE A 97 -0.58 8.38 -13.24
CA ILE A 97 -0.98 7.37 -12.25
C ILE A 97 -2.48 7.38 -11.94
N LEU A 98 -2.96 6.18 -11.61
CA LEU A 98 -4.19 5.92 -10.87
C LEU A 98 -3.80 5.32 -9.52
N ALA A 99 -4.20 5.98 -8.43
CA ALA A 99 -3.96 5.54 -7.07
C ALA A 99 -5.28 5.09 -6.44
N LEU A 100 -5.34 3.82 -6.03
CA LEU A 100 -6.53 3.22 -5.44
C LEU A 100 -6.24 2.71 -4.03
N ASN A 101 -7.20 2.89 -3.11
CA ASN A 101 -7.22 2.18 -1.85
C ASN A 101 -7.78 0.77 -2.08
N LYS A 102 -6.92 -0.15 -2.54
CA LYS A 102 -7.33 -1.52 -2.86
C LYS A 102 -7.92 -2.20 -1.63
N PRO A 103 -9.11 -2.78 -1.72
CA PRO A 103 -9.68 -3.55 -0.62
C PRO A 103 -8.94 -4.88 -0.40
N ALA A 104 -9.10 -5.44 0.79
CA ALA A 104 -8.67 -6.82 1.06
C ALA A 104 -9.59 -7.82 0.33
N GLY A 105 -9.01 -8.92 -0.15
CA GLY A 105 -9.71 -9.97 -0.90
C GLY A 105 -9.50 -9.92 -2.41
N ILE A 106 -9.01 -8.80 -2.96
CA ILE A 106 -8.74 -8.62 -4.39
C ILE A 106 -7.24 -8.61 -4.65
N SER A 107 -6.77 -9.36 -5.65
CA SER A 107 -5.37 -9.34 -6.08
C SER A 107 -5.09 -8.12 -6.97
N VAL A 108 -3.87 -7.58 -6.93
CA VAL A 108 -3.44 -6.54 -7.89
C VAL A 108 -3.20 -7.16 -9.27
N THR A 109 -2.61 -8.36 -9.31
CA THR A 109 -2.23 -9.07 -10.53
C THR A 109 -2.17 -10.58 -10.31
N GLY A 110 -2.54 -11.36 -11.31
CA GLY A 110 -1.91 -12.65 -11.60
C GLY A 110 -2.32 -13.80 -10.69
N GLU A 111 -3.61 -13.92 -10.38
CA GLU A 111 -4.13 -15.18 -9.85
C GLU A 111 -4.81 -15.94 -10.99
N ARG A 112 -4.23 -17.08 -11.40
CA ARG A 112 -4.86 -17.94 -12.41
C ARG A 112 -6.25 -18.33 -11.89
N HIS A 113 -7.29 -17.87 -12.58
CA HIS A 113 -8.72 -18.12 -12.32
C HIS A 113 -9.37 -17.29 -11.20
N ASP A 114 -8.69 -16.26 -10.65
CA ASP A 114 -9.27 -15.33 -9.67
C ASP A 114 -9.29 -13.91 -10.24
N THR A 115 -10.28 -13.12 -9.83
CA THR A 115 -10.44 -11.72 -10.24
C THR A 115 -9.29 -10.86 -9.70
N ASP A 116 -8.55 -10.21 -10.59
CA ASP A 116 -7.54 -9.21 -10.23
C ASP A 116 -7.87 -7.82 -10.78
N LEU A 117 -7.32 -6.81 -10.10
CA LEU A 117 -7.67 -5.41 -10.33
C LEU A 117 -7.30 -4.92 -11.74
N VAL A 118 -6.20 -5.42 -12.31
CA VAL A 118 -5.75 -5.04 -13.65
C VAL A 118 -6.64 -5.67 -14.71
N GLU A 119 -7.02 -6.93 -14.54
CA GLU A 119 -7.92 -7.63 -15.47
C GLU A 119 -9.32 -7.01 -15.46
N MET A 120 -9.90 -6.74 -14.28
CA MET A 120 -11.21 -6.07 -14.19
C MET A 120 -11.24 -4.73 -14.92
N ALA A 121 -10.16 -3.94 -14.79
CA ALA A 121 -10.03 -2.67 -15.50
C ALA A 121 -9.95 -2.89 -17.02
N ALA A 122 -9.16 -3.88 -17.45
CA ALA A 122 -8.99 -4.22 -18.86
C ALA A 122 -10.29 -4.71 -19.52
N GLU A 123 -11.10 -5.50 -18.81
CA GLU A 123 -12.44 -5.93 -19.25
C GLU A 123 -13.39 -4.74 -19.52
N HIS A 124 -13.13 -3.60 -18.87
CA HIS A 124 -13.88 -2.35 -19.05
C HIS A 124 -13.14 -1.33 -19.94
N GLY A 125 -12.12 -1.77 -20.69
CA GLY A 125 -11.38 -0.94 -21.64
C GLY A 125 -10.35 -0.01 -21.01
N GLU A 126 -10.07 -0.12 -19.72
CA GLU A 126 -9.06 0.69 -19.02
C GLU A 126 -7.78 -0.13 -18.81
N ARG A 127 -6.81 0.06 -19.70
CA ARG A 127 -5.52 -0.66 -19.61
C ARG A 127 -4.60 0.00 -18.60
N LEU A 128 -4.34 -0.68 -17.49
CA LEU A 128 -3.51 -0.20 -16.38
C LEU A 128 -2.26 -1.05 -16.21
N PHE A 129 -1.17 -0.44 -15.75
CA PHE A 129 0.12 -1.10 -15.57
C PHE A 129 0.54 -1.06 -14.10
N PRO A 130 0.58 -2.20 -13.39
CA PRO A 130 0.86 -2.23 -11.96
C PRO A 130 2.31 -1.80 -11.67
N VAL A 131 2.47 -0.73 -10.88
CA VAL A 131 3.78 -0.20 -10.49
C VAL A 131 4.37 -1.02 -9.33
N HIS A 132 3.50 -1.43 -8.41
CA HIS A 132 3.82 -2.33 -7.32
C HIS A 132 2.58 -3.17 -6.98
N ARG A 133 2.76 -4.16 -6.11
CA ARG A 133 1.66 -4.97 -5.58
C ARG A 133 1.67 -5.01 -4.06
N ILE A 134 0.49 -5.25 -3.51
CA ILE A 134 0.30 -5.70 -2.13
C ILE A 134 -0.45 -7.04 -2.18
N ASP A 135 -0.40 -7.82 -1.11
CA ASP A 135 -1.01 -9.15 -1.09
C ASP A 135 -2.54 -9.08 -1.18
N LYS A 136 -3.17 -10.18 -1.64
CA LYS A 136 -4.64 -10.28 -1.78
C LYS A 136 -5.35 -9.87 -0.49
N VAL A 137 -4.88 -10.37 0.65
CA VAL A 137 -5.46 -10.13 1.97
C VAL A 137 -5.11 -8.76 2.57
N THR A 138 -4.19 -8.02 1.95
CA THR A 138 -3.79 -6.68 2.41
C THR A 138 -4.64 -5.62 1.72
N SER A 139 -5.28 -4.75 2.50
CA SER A 139 -5.86 -3.52 1.98
C SER A 139 -4.84 -2.39 1.96
N GLY A 140 -5.06 -1.39 1.12
CA GLY A 140 -4.27 -0.16 1.14
C GLY A 140 -3.94 0.38 -0.25
N LEU A 141 -3.11 1.42 -0.26
CA LEU A 141 -2.78 2.17 -1.46
C LEU A 141 -2.00 1.31 -2.46
N VAL A 142 -2.48 1.28 -3.71
CA VAL A 142 -1.79 0.72 -4.86
C VAL A 142 -1.67 1.77 -5.95
N LEU A 143 -0.51 1.81 -6.61
CA LEU A 143 -0.27 2.68 -7.76
C LEU A 143 -0.25 1.86 -9.05
N LEU A 144 -1.02 2.35 -10.01
CA LEU A 144 -1.14 1.81 -11.35
C LEU A 144 -0.74 2.93 -12.33
N ALA A 145 0.19 2.67 -13.23
CA ALA A 145 0.49 3.61 -14.30
C ALA A 145 -0.63 3.53 -15.34
N ARG A 146 -1.05 4.69 -15.85
CA ARG A 146 -2.11 4.77 -16.88
C ARG A 146 -1.59 4.51 -18.29
N GLU A 147 -0.29 4.70 -18.49
CA GLU A 147 0.36 4.42 -19.76
C GLU A 147 1.71 3.74 -19.55
N LEU A 148 2.10 2.92 -20.53
CA LEU A 148 3.35 2.17 -20.50
C LEU A 148 4.59 3.08 -20.39
N ARG A 149 4.54 4.29 -20.97
CA ARG A 149 5.63 5.27 -20.92
C ARG A 149 5.97 5.72 -19.49
N PHE A 150 5.00 5.72 -18.57
CA PHE A 150 5.22 6.09 -17.17
C PHE A 150 5.65 4.90 -16.31
N HIS A 151 5.26 3.69 -16.70
CA HIS A 151 5.42 2.47 -15.90
C HIS A 151 6.87 2.16 -15.52
N GLY A 152 7.82 2.31 -16.46
CA GLY A 152 9.23 2.00 -16.22
C GLY A 152 9.87 2.91 -15.16
N ASP A 153 9.56 4.21 -15.22
CA ASP A 153 10.07 5.21 -14.28
C ASP A 153 9.49 5.05 -12.88
N LEU A 154 8.19 4.79 -12.81
CA LEU A 154 7.49 4.53 -11.57
C LEU A 154 8.02 3.24 -10.91
N THR A 155 8.09 2.14 -11.65
CA THR A 155 8.59 0.84 -11.14
C THR A 155 10.04 0.97 -10.68
N ARG A 156 10.87 1.74 -11.40
CA ARG A 156 12.25 2.01 -11.00
C ARG A 156 12.35 2.72 -9.65
N GLN A 157 11.44 3.64 -9.32
CA GLN A 157 11.43 4.30 -8.00
C GLN A 157 11.15 3.30 -6.86
N PHE A 158 10.20 2.38 -7.06
CA PHE A 158 9.94 1.30 -6.11
C PHE A 158 11.14 0.36 -5.96
N ASN A 159 11.76 -0.04 -7.08
CA ASN A 159 12.95 -0.91 -7.08
C ASN A 159 14.15 -0.25 -6.41
N ARG A 160 14.35 1.06 -6.64
CA ARG A 160 15.40 1.87 -5.99
C ARG A 160 15.08 2.24 -4.54
N ARG A 161 13.89 1.90 -4.05
CA ARG A 161 13.43 2.21 -2.68
C ARG A 161 13.47 3.71 -2.36
N THR A 162 13.18 4.54 -3.35
CA THR A 162 13.01 5.99 -3.17
C THR A 162 11.60 6.34 -2.72
N VAL A 163 10.68 5.37 -2.75
CA VAL A 163 9.32 5.48 -2.24
C VAL A 163 9.29 5.05 -0.77
N GLU A 164 8.74 5.90 0.08
CA GLU A 164 8.41 5.58 1.47
C GLU A 164 7.03 4.91 1.54
N LYS A 165 6.91 3.90 2.40
CA LYS A 165 5.67 3.11 2.55
C LYS A 165 5.40 2.89 4.02
N ASP A 166 4.25 3.35 4.47
CA ASP A 166 3.77 3.17 5.84
C ASP A 166 2.58 2.20 5.83
N TYR A 167 2.57 1.30 6.81
CA TYR A 167 1.50 0.31 6.98
C TYR A 167 1.01 0.34 8.42
N LEU A 168 -0.31 0.39 8.60
CA LEU A 168 -0.94 0.19 9.89
C LEU A 168 -1.26 -1.30 10.07
N VAL A 169 -0.85 -1.86 11.22
CA VAL A 169 -1.02 -3.29 11.52
C VAL A 169 -1.48 -3.46 12.96
N ILE A 170 -2.46 -4.35 13.17
CA ILE A 170 -2.88 -4.80 14.48
C ILE A 170 -2.16 -6.11 14.79
N THR A 171 -1.53 -6.20 15.97
CA THR A 171 -0.80 -7.40 16.41
C THR A 171 -1.40 -7.95 17.69
N ARG A 172 -1.22 -9.25 17.94
CA ARG A 172 -1.67 -9.90 19.19
C ARG A 172 -0.74 -9.62 20.39
N SER A 173 0.44 -9.04 20.16
CA SER A 173 1.44 -8.83 21.23
C SER A 173 1.16 -7.54 21.99
N THR A 174 1.00 -7.65 23.31
CA THR A 174 0.78 -6.50 24.21
C THR A 174 2.09 -5.93 24.76
N GLY A 175 3.19 -6.68 24.70
CA GLY A 175 4.49 -6.34 25.32
C GLY A 175 5.52 -5.68 24.39
N LEU A 176 5.13 -5.22 23.21
CA LEU A 176 6.09 -4.53 22.31
C LEU A 176 6.54 -3.16 22.91
N PRO A 177 7.74 -2.66 22.60
CA PRO A 177 8.10 -1.28 22.87
C PRO A 177 7.27 -0.31 22.02
N GLU A 178 7.33 0.98 22.35
CA GLU A 178 6.68 2.06 21.58
C GLU A 178 7.20 2.14 20.15
N SER A 179 8.45 1.78 19.90
CA SER A 179 9.04 1.72 18.56
C SER A 179 10.07 0.61 18.49
N GLY A 180 10.40 0.17 17.28
CA GLY A 180 11.49 -0.78 17.08
C GLY A 180 11.85 -1.00 15.61
N THR A 181 12.85 -1.85 15.44
CA THR A 181 13.41 -2.22 14.13
C THR A 181 13.48 -3.75 14.01
N ILE A 182 13.04 -4.31 12.88
CA ILE A 182 13.20 -5.71 12.52
C ILE A 182 14.18 -5.74 11.35
N ASP A 183 15.37 -6.26 11.60
CA ASP A 183 16.40 -6.51 10.60
C ASP A 183 16.67 -8.01 10.49
N LEU A 184 15.74 -8.70 9.84
CA LEU A 184 15.81 -10.14 9.63
C LEU A 184 15.99 -10.43 8.14
N PRO A 185 17.00 -11.24 7.75
CA PRO A 185 17.16 -11.61 6.36
C PRO A 185 15.97 -12.47 5.92
N LEU A 186 15.55 -12.31 4.67
CA LEU A 186 14.44 -13.07 4.10
C LEU A 186 14.93 -13.97 2.98
N THR A 187 14.31 -15.14 2.84
CA THR A 187 14.53 -16.09 1.75
C THR A 187 13.20 -16.57 1.18
N THR A 188 13.19 -16.89 -0.10
CA THR A 188 12.04 -17.46 -0.81
C THR A 188 12.06 -18.98 -0.70
N GLY A 189 11.01 -19.56 -0.11
CA GLY A 189 10.80 -21.00 -0.06
C GLY A 189 10.02 -21.54 -1.25
N ARG A 190 9.58 -22.81 -1.13
CA ARG A 190 8.68 -23.45 -2.11
C ARG A 190 7.40 -22.63 -2.30
N LYS A 191 6.85 -22.63 -3.52
CA LYS A 191 5.65 -21.86 -3.91
C LYS A 191 5.78 -20.35 -3.64
N ASN A 192 6.99 -19.80 -3.76
CA ASN A 192 7.29 -18.38 -3.60
C ASN A 192 6.94 -17.79 -2.22
N ARG A 193 6.83 -18.63 -1.18
CA ARG A 193 6.54 -18.16 0.18
C ARG A 193 7.80 -17.57 0.82
N VAL A 194 7.74 -16.29 1.18
CA VAL A 194 8.83 -15.60 1.86
C VAL A 194 8.88 -16.00 3.33
N ARG A 195 10.08 -16.24 3.87
CA ARG A 195 10.32 -16.58 5.29
C ARG A 195 11.64 -15.96 5.76
N VAL A 196 11.85 -15.90 7.08
CA VAL A 196 13.16 -15.53 7.65
C VAL A 196 14.21 -16.55 7.21
N ALA A 197 15.37 -16.06 6.75
CA ALA A 197 16.52 -16.84 6.32
C ALA A 197 17.39 -17.21 7.52
N GLY A 198 16.83 -17.99 8.44
CA GLY A 198 17.51 -18.45 9.64
C GLY A 198 16.58 -19.13 10.64
N PRO A 199 17.14 -19.79 11.67
CA PRO A 199 16.38 -20.39 12.76
C PRO A 199 15.63 -19.30 13.54
N ARG A 200 14.39 -19.59 13.98
CA ARG A 200 13.58 -18.60 14.72
C ARG A 200 14.12 -18.38 16.13
N GLU A 201 14.67 -19.43 16.71
CA GLU A 201 15.37 -19.45 17.99
C GLU A 201 16.63 -18.57 18.00
N GLY A 202 17.23 -18.31 16.84
CA GLY A 202 18.36 -17.40 16.69
C GLY A 202 17.98 -15.91 16.64
N ILE A 203 16.68 -15.58 16.68
CA ILE A 203 16.21 -14.19 16.68
C ILE A 203 16.42 -13.62 18.08
N THR A 204 17.28 -12.61 18.17
CA THR A 204 17.59 -11.91 19.41
C THR A 204 17.07 -10.47 19.35
N ARG A 205 16.79 -9.92 20.52
CA ARG A 205 16.46 -8.51 20.70
C ARG A 205 17.69 -7.81 21.29
N GLY A 206 18.20 -6.81 20.57
CA GLY A 206 19.42 -6.08 20.92
C GLY A 206 19.46 -4.68 20.29
N GLY A 207 20.67 -4.21 20.00
CA GLY A 207 20.94 -2.81 19.61
C GLY A 207 21.12 -1.90 20.82
N GLU A 208 21.69 -0.70 20.62
CA GLU A 208 21.97 0.27 21.69
C GLU A 208 20.73 0.63 22.53
N ASP A 209 19.55 0.60 21.92
CA ASP A 209 18.26 0.90 22.55
C ASP A 209 17.48 -0.35 23.00
N GLY A 210 18.01 -1.55 22.72
CA GLY A 210 17.32 -2.82 22.96
C GLY A 210 16.00 -2.94 22.20
N ARG A 211 15.82 -2.28 21.05
CA ARG A 211 14.57 -2.29 20.26
C ARG A 211 14.78 -2.81 18.83
N THR A 212 15.90 -3.50 18.59
CA THR A 212 16.18 -4.10 17.29
C THR A 212 16.13 -5.62 17.37
N TRP A 213 15.34 -6.25 16.50
CA TRP A 213 15.27 -7.69 16.33
C TRP A 213 16.12 -8.09 15.12
N SER A 214 17.10 -8.96 15.36
CA SER A 214 18.01 -9.46 14.33
C SER A 214 18.38 -10.91 14.62
N LEU A 215 18.94 -11.61 13.64
CA LEU A 215 19.56 -12.91 13.92
C LEU A 215 20.87 -12.64 14.67
N GLY A 216 21.06 -13.32 15.82
CA GLY A 216 22.33 -13.27 16.53
C GLY A 216 23.49 -13.73 15.62
N PRO A 217 24.74 -13.34 15.93
CA PRO A 217 25.90 -13.86 15.21
C PRO A 217 25.87 -15.38 15.35
N GLY A 218 25.55 -16.07 14.24
CA GLY A 218 25.51 -17.53 14.25
C GLY A 218 26.90 -18.05 14.59
N GLU A 219 27.00 -18.91 15.61
CA GLU A 219 28.13 -19.82 15.68
C GLU A 219 28.15 -20.66 14.38
N GLY A 220 29.26 -20.56 13.64
CA GLY A 220 29.69 -21.59 12.70
C GLY A 220 28.87 -21.75 11.42
N ALA A 221 29.11 -20.88 10.44
CA ALA A 221 29.29 -21.39 9.07
C ALA A 221 30.66 -22.09 9.02
N THR A 222 30.76 -23.30 9.58
CA THR A 222 31.86 -24.21 9.27
C THR A 222 31.56 -24.87 7.93
N GLY A 223 32.51 -24.71 7.00
CA GLY A 223 32.41 -25.23 5.65
C GLY A 223 32.20 -26.74 5.61
N GLY A 224 31.40 -27.17 4.64
CA GLY A 224 31.38 -28.54 4.15
C GLY A 224 31.78 -28.48 2.68
N SER A 225 32.94 -29.05 2.41
CA SER A 225 33.64 -29.14 1.12
C SER A 225 32.87 -29.90 0.04
#